data_AF-A0A934EI73-F1
#
_entry.id   AF-A0A934EI73-F1
#
_cell.length_a   1.000
_cell.length_b   1.000
_cell.length_c   1.000
_cell.angle_alpha   90.00
_cell.angle_beta   90.00
_cell.angle_gamma   90.00
#
_symmetry.space_group_name_H-M   'P 1'
#
loop_
_entity.id
_entity.type
_entity.pdbx_description
1 polymer ?
#
loop_
_entity_poly.entity_id
_entity_poly.type
_entity_poly.pdbx_seq_one_letter_code
_entity_poly.pdbx_strand_id
1 'polypeptide(L)'
;MSEDTLPEAQFDFEPLAREIVFNRLADDPDFAGSAAKTARDIILPALKASLPSQEPRITAFQVCRGILAAVLALDKPARETCLAVLEVTAGIAEEGGLEPADLMTWAMEGMASVLSLQDQHTEDLVHLAIEKRFFGAGDVFAELCRKHRARV
;
A
#
# COMPACT_ATOMS: atom_id res chain seq x y z
N MET A 1 -40.53 14.13 -2.19
CA MET A 1 -39.71 13.21 -3.00
C MET A 1 -38.29 13.42 -2.56
N SER A 2 -37.84 12.58 -1.65
CA SER A 2 -36.45 12.60 -1.17
C SER A 2 -35.66 11.75 -2.15
N GLU A 3 -34.73 12.34 -2.89
CA GLU A 3 -33.74 11.58 -3.64
C GLU A 3 -32.87 10.84 -2.63
N ASP A 4 -33.22 9.57 -2.36
CA ASP A 4 -32.30 8.56 -1.83
C ASP A 4 -31.19 8.37 -2.87
N THR A 5 -30.20 9.25 -2.83
CA THR A 5 -28.93 9.00 -3.51
C THR A 5 -28.22 7.95 -2.66
N LEU A 6 -28.33 6.69 -3.09
CA LEU A 6 -27.46 5.62 -2.59
C LEU A 6 -26.02 6.16 -2.62
N PRO A 7 -25.22 6.01 -1.54
CA PRO A 7 -23.82 6.42 -1.57
C PRO A 7 -23.17 5.73 -2.76
N GLU A 8 -22.54 6.52 -3.64
CA GLU A 8 -21.81 6.00 -4.80
C GLU A 8 -20.81 4.96 -4.28
N ALA A 9 -20.90 3.72 -4.77
CA ALA A 9 -20.08 2.63 -4.28
C ALA A 9 -18.60 2.95 -4.51
N GLN A 10 -17.82 3.03 -3.43
CA GLN A 10 -16.36 3.17 -3.51
C GLN A 10 -15.78 1.96 -4.25
N PHE A 11 -14.79 2.19 -5.11
CA PHE A 11 -14.11 1.11 -5.80
C PHE A 11 -13.15 0.40 -4.85
N ASP A 12 -13.24 -0.93 -4.76
CA ASP A 12 -12.32 -1.72 -3.94
C ASP A 12 -11.05 -2.03 -4.73
N PHE A 13 -10.00 -1.25 -4.50
CA PHE A 13 -8.72 -1.41 -5.19
C PHE A 13 -7.88 -2.57 -4.68
N GLU A 14 -8.18 -3.11 -3.50
CA GLU A 14 -7.42 -4.19 -2.91
C GLU A 14 -7.48 -5.50 -3.69
N PRO A 15 -8.66 -6.06 -4.04
CA PRO A 15 -8.73 -7.28 -4.83
C PRO A 15 -8.06 -7.07 -6.19
N LEU A 16 -8.22 -5.90 -6.82
CA LEU A 16 -7.55 -5.56 -8.07
C LEU A 16 -6.02 -5.63 -7.94
N ALA A 17 -5.46 -4.92 -6.95
CA ALA A 17 -4.02 -4.88 -6.74
C ALA A 17 -3.46 -6.27 -6.40
N ARG A 18 -4.18 -7.00 -5.53
CA ARG A 18 -3.83 -8.38 -5.15
C ARG A 18 -3.83 -9.31 -6.35
N GLU A 19 -4.85 -9.27 -7.19
CA GLU A 19 -4.97 -10.12 -8.38
C GLU A 19 -3.89 -9.84 -9.43
N ILE A 20 -3.53 -8.56 -9.63
CA ILE A 20 -2.44 -8.19 -10.56
C ILE A 20 -1.13 -8.80 -10.07
N VAL A 21 -0.77 -8.60 -8.80
CA VAL A 21 0.47 -9.14 -8.23
C VAL A 21 0.45 -10.68 -8.27
N PHE A 22 -0.64 -11.29 -7.81
CA PHE A 22 -0.75 -12.75 -7.71
C PHE A 22 -0.67 -13.44 -9.08
N ASN A 23 -1.40 -12.94 -10.08
CA ASN A 23 -1.54 -13.62 -11.36
C ASN A 23 -0.47 -13.23 -12.39
N ARG A 24 0.15 -12.06 -12.26
CA ARG A 24 1.04 -11.52 -13.31
C ARG A 24 2.51 -11.48 -12.90
N LEU A 25 2.80 -11.43 -11.60
CA LEU A 25 4.16 -11.20 -11.12
C LEU A 25 4.81 -12.42 -10.50
N ALA A 26 4.10 -13.54 -10.33
CA ALA A 26 4.60 -14.71 -9.58
C ALA A 26 6.00 -15.20 -10.04
N ASP A 27 6.29 -15.15 -11.34
CA ASP A 27 7.57 -15.57 -11.92
C ASP A 27 8.47 -14.41 -12.38
N ASP A 28 8.13 -13.17 -11.98
CA ASP A 28 8.89 -11.99 -12.37
C ASP A 28 10.26 -11.94 -11.64
N PRO A 29 11.39 -11.86 -12.38
CA PRO A 29 12.72 -11.73 -11.78
C PRO A 29 12.94 -10.42 -11.02
N ASP A 30 12.21 -9.35 -11.33
CA ASP A 30 12.17 -8.09 -10.59
C ASP A 30 10.81 -7.91 -9.89
N PHE A 31 10.43 -8.91 -9.11
CA PHE A 31 9.13 -8.94 -8.42
C PHE A 31 8.83 -7.65 -7.64
N ALA A 32 9.80 -7.15 -6.86
CA ALA A 32 9.60 -5.96 -6.02
C ALA A 32 9.41 -4.69 -6.85
N GLY A 33 10.22 -4.50 -7.91
CA GLY A 33 10.07 -3.37 -8.84
C GLY A 33 8.73 -3.41 -9.58
N SER A 34 8.31 -4.58 -10.06
CA SER A 34 7.02 -4.75 -10.74
C SER A 34 5.82 -4.57 -9.81
N ALA A 35 5.91 -4.98 -8.54
CA ALA A 35 4.89 -4.72 -7.53
C ALA A 35 4.78 -3.21 -7.23
N ALA A 36 5.90 -2.50 -7.09
CA ALA A 36 5.92 -1.05 -6.93
C ALA A 36 5.31 -0.34 -8.15
N LYS A 37 5.66 -0.78 -9.37
CA LYS A 37 5.04 -0.27 -10.59
C LYS A 37 3.53 -0.50 -10.60
N THR A 38 3.06 -1.65 -10.12
CA THR A 38 1.63 -1.92 -9.97
C THR A 38 0.96 -0.91 -9.02
N ALA A 39 1.60 -0.58 -7.89
CA ALA A 39 1.08 0.46 -6.98
C ALA A 39 0.92 1.80 -7.72
N ARG A 40 1.94 2.21 -8.47
CA ARG A 40 1.92 3.44 -9.26
C ARG A 40 0.85 3.44 -10.34
N ASP A 41 0.76 2.37 -11.11
CA ASP A 41 -0.16 2.22 -12.24
C ASP A 41 -1.63 2.15 -11.78
N ILE A 42 -1.90 1.89 -10.50
CA ILE A 42 -3.25 1.95 -9.92
C ILE A 42 -3.50 3.28 -9.22
N ILE A 43 -2.62 3.69 -8.30
CA ILE A 43 -2.84 4.87 -7.45
C ILE A 43 -2.83 6.14 -8.29
N LEU A 44 -1.84 6.35 -9.16
CA LEU A 44 -1.71 7.62 -9.87
C LEU A 44 -2.91 7.89 -10.81
N PRO A 45 -3.38 6.92 -11.63
CA PRO A 45 -4.61 7.12 -12.39
C PRO A 45 -5.84 7.31 -11.51
N ALA A 46 -5.94 6.59 -10.38
CA ALA A 46 -7.07 6.77 -9.46
C ALA A 46 -7.11 8.17 -8.82
N LEU A 47 -5.95 8.77 -8.53
CA LEU A 47 -5.86 10.16 -8.04
C LEU A 47 -6.21 11.19 -9.11
N LYS A 48 -5.83 10.93 -10.37
CA LYS A 48 -6.05 11.86 -11.50
C LYS A 48 -7.42 11.73 -12.13
N ALA A 49 -8.03 10.55 -12.02
CA ALA A 49 -9.37 10.34 -12.51
C ALA A 49 -10.35 11.10 -11.61
N SER A 50 -11.33 11.76 -12.22
CA SER A 50 -12.53 12.25 -11.53
C SER A 50 -13.43 11.07 -11.14
N LEU A 51 -12.85 9.99 -10.59
CA LEU A 51 -13.61 8.89 -10.03
C LEU A 51 -14.47 9.47 -8.89
N PRO A 52 -15.77 9.16 -8.86
CA PRO A 52 -16.66 9.72 -7.86
C PRO A 52 -16.19 9.37 -6.44
N SER A 53 -15.87 10.39 -5.66
CA SER A 53 -15.77 10.42 -4.19
C SER A 53 -14.73 9.58 -3.43
N GLN A 54 -13.82 8.83 -4.07
CA GLN A 54 -12.87 8.01 -3.31
C GLN A 54 -11.68 8.83 -2.78
N GLU A 55 -11.57 8.89 -1.45
CA GLU A 55 -10.48 9.60 -0.78
C GLU A 55 -9.11 8.98 -1.16
N PRO A 56 -8.11 9.78 -1.54
CA PRO A 56 -6.74 9.33 -1.85
C PRO A 56 -6.14 8.35 -0.84
N ARG A 57 -6.43 8.60 0.45
CA ARG A 57 -6.04 7.74 1.55
C ARG A 57 -6.55 6.31 1.42
N ILE A 58 -7.84 6.15 1.10
CA ILE A 58 -8.48 4.83 0.98
C ILE A 58 -7.86 4.05 -0.19
N THR A 59 -7.65 4.72 -1.34
CA THR A 59 -7.00 4.12 -2.50
C THR A 59 -5.59 3.64 -2.17
N ALA A 60 -4.74 4.50 -1.58
CA ALA A 60 -3.37 4.14 -1.23
C ALA A 60 -3.32 2.99 -0.22
N PHE A 61 -4.16 3.05 0.81
CA PHE A 61 -4.30 1.99 1.80
C PHE A 61 -4.67 0.65 1.16
N GLN A 62 -5.75 0.61 0.36
CA GLN A 62 -6.27 -0.61 -0.27
C GLN A 62 -5.26 -1.22 -1.25
N VAL A 63 -4.64 -0.40 -2.10
CA VAL A 63 -3.65 -0.87 -3.07
C VAL A 63 -2.46 -1.50 -2.36
N CYS A 64 -1.88 -0.81 -1.38
CA CYS A 64 -0.70 -1.30 -0.68
C CYS A 64 -1.02 -2.51 0.21
N ARG A 65 -2.23 -2.58 0.80
CA ARG A 65 -2.72 -3.77 1.49
C ARG A 65 -2.82 -4.97 0.55
N GLY A 66 -3.45 -4.80 -0.61
CA GLY A 66 -3.64 -5.86 -1.60
C GLY A 66 -2.32 -6.39 -2.18
N ILE A 67 -1.39 -5.49 -2.50
CA ILE A 67 -0.04 -5.85 -2.96
C ILE A 67 0.65 -6.71 -1.91
N LEU A 68 0.71 -6.26 -0.66
CA LEU A 68 1.46 -6.97 0.37
C LEU A 68 0.81 -8.30 0.76
N ALA A 69 -0.52 -8.36 0.75
CA ALA A 69 -1.24 -9.62 0.94
C ALA A 69 -0.87 -10.65 -0.16
N ALA A 70 -0.76 -10.23 -1.42
CA ALA A 70 -0.30 -11.11 -2.50
C ALA A 70 1.17 -11.51 -2.35
N VAL A 71 2.04 -10.58 -1.94
CA VAL A 71 3.47 -10.84 -1.72
C VAL A 71 3.65 -11.96 -0.68
N LEU A 72 2.97 -11.86 0.46
CA LEU A 72 3.05 -12.89 1.51
C LEU A 72 2.42 -14.21 1.07
N ALA A 73 1.29 -14.16 0.34
CA ALA A 73 0.64 -15.38 -0.18
C ALA A 73 1.51 -16.13 -1.21
N LEU A 74 2.39 -15.43 -1.93
CA LEU A 74 3.33 -16.00 -2.88
C LEU A 74 4.71 -16.33 -2.28
N ASP A 75 4.90 -16.13 -0.97
CA ASP A 75 6.20 -16.26 -0.28
C ASP A 75 7.31 -15.44 -0.96
N LYS A 76 6.96 -14.20 -1.35
CA LYS A 76 7.84 -13.24 -2.02
C LYS A 76 8.45 -12.26 -1.02
N PRO A 77 9.58 -11.60 -1.36
CA PRO A 77 10.34 -10.78 -0.42
C PRO A 77 9.59 -9.50 0.01
N ALA A 78 8.88 -9.58 1.13
CA ALA A 78 8.08 -8.48 1.70
C ALA A 78 8.90 -7.21 1.97
N ARG A 79 10.11 -7.36 2.51
CA ARG A 79 11.01 -6.23 2.81
C ARG A 79 11.32 -5.42 1.56
N GLU A 80 11.80 -6.06 0.51
CA GLU A 80 12.16 -5.45 -0.76
C GLU A 80 10.94 -4.79 -1.41
N THR A 81 9.78 -5.47 -1.40
CA THR A 81 8.55 -4.90 -1.95
C THR A 81 8.10 -3.65 -1.19
N CYS A 82 8.09 -3.67 0.14
CA CYS A 82 7.71 -2.50 0.94
C CYS A 82 8.60 -1.29 0.62
N LEU A 83 9.92 -1.49 0.53
CA LEU A 83 10.84 -0.42 0.15
C LEU A 83 10.53 0.12 -1.25
N ALA A 84 10.41 -0.76 -2.24
CA ALA A 84 10.15 -0.37 -3.62
C ALA A 84 8.82 0.38 -3.77
N VAL A 85 7.76 -0.06 -3.08
CA VAL A 85 6.46 0.64 -3.05
C VAL A 85 6.60 2.03 -2.44
N LEU A 86 7.27 2.16 -1.29
CA LEU A 86 7.46 3.46 -0.66
C LEU A 86 8.29 4.42 -1.53
N GLU A 87 9.31 3.93 -2.23
CA GLU A 87 10.12 4.75 -3.14
C GLU A 87 9.25 5.38 -4.25
N VAL A 88 8.31 4.63 -4.83
CA VAL A 88 7.45 5.17 -5.90
C VAL A 88 6.35 6.08 -5.35
N THR A 89 5.93 5.93 -4.09
CA THR A 89 4.87 6.77 -3.50
C THR A 89 5.23 8.25 -3.47
N ALA A 90 6.49 8.60 -3.24
CA ALA A 90 6.92 10.01 -3.29
C ALA A 90 6.67 10.64 -4.67
N GLY A 91 7.02 9.93 -5.75
CA GLY A 91 6.77 10.41 -7.12
C GLY A 91 5.28 10.42 -7.48
N ILE A 92 4.49 9.47 -6.95
CA ILE A 92 3.03 9.50 -7.13
C ILE A 92 2.42 10.73 -6.45
N ALA A 93 2.88 11.07 -5.24
CA ALA A 93 2.36 12.21 -4.50
C ALA A 93 2.62 13.52 -5.24
N GLU A 94 3.85 13.74 -5.71
CA GLU A 94 4.22 14.92 -6.48
C GLU A 94 3.36 15.05 -7.75
N GLU A 95 3.22 13.96 -8.52
CA GLU A 95 2.42 13.97 -9.75
C GLU A 95 0.90 14.04 -9.53
N GLY A 96 0.44 13.64 -8.35
CA GLY A 96 -0.95 13.67 -7.91
C GLY A 96 -1.34 14.94 -7.15
N GLY A 97 -0.39 15.85 -6.88
CA GLY A 97 -0.65 17.08 -6.12
C GLY A 97 -0.91 16.84 -4.62
N LEU A 98 -0.29 15.80 -4.04
CA LEU A 98 -0.39 15.45 -2.63
C LEU A 98 0.94 15.68 -1.91
N GLU A 99 0.89 15.80 -0.58
CA GLU A 99 2.09 15.80 0.25
C GLU A 99 2.72 14.39 0.27
N PRO A 100 4.01 14.22 -0.08
CA PRO A 100 4.68 12.92 -0.08
C PRO A 100 4.58 12.15 1.24
N ALA A 101 4.71 12.85 2.37
CA ALA A 101 4.63 12.24 3.69
C ALA A 101 3.23 11.63 3.97
N ASP A 102 2.17 12.28 3.50
CA ASP A 102 0.80 11.79 3.66
C ASP A 102 0.60 10.49 2.88
N LEU A 103 0.96 10.49 1.59
CA LEU A 103 0.78 9.31 0.74
C LEU A 103 1.63 8.12 1.20
N MET A 104 2.89 8.38 1.60
CA MET A 104 3.75 7.36 2.22
C MET A 104 3.12 6.79 3.49
N THR A 105 2.53 7.63 4.35
CA THR A 105 1.88 7.18 5.59
C THR A 105 0.67 6.31 5.30
N TRP A 106 -0.17 6.66 4.32
CA TRP A 106 -1.33 5.85 3.95
C TRP A 106 -0.93 4.52 3.32
N ALA A 107 0.12 4.51 2.50
CA ALA A 107 0.71 3.29 1.96
C ALA A 107 1.25 2.38 3.09
N MET A 108 1.98 2.95 4.05
CA MET A 108 2.46 2.24 5.24
C MET A 108 1.32 1.69 6.09
N GLU A 109 0.21 2.42 6.24
CA GLU A 109 -0.97 1.94 6.97
C GLU A 109 -1.56 0.68 6.31
N GLY A 110 -1.66 0.68 4.97
CA GLY A 110 -2.07 -0.50 4.20
C GLY A 110 -1.14 -1.70 4.43
N MET A 111 0.17 -1.49 4.36
CA MET A 111 1.18 -2.54 4.57
C MET A 111 1.19 -3.05 6.03
N ALA A 112 1.13 -2.15 7.01
CA ALA A 112 1.11 -2.47 8.43
C ALA A 112 -0.11 -3.32 8.81
N SER A 113 -1.26 -3.08 8.17
CA SER A 113 -2.47 -3.87 8.40
C SER A 113 -2.32 -5.36 8.02
N VAL A 114 -1.38 -5.69 7.14
CA VAL A 114 -1.04 -7.07 6.76
C VAL A 114 0.12 -7.61 7.60
N LEU A 115 1.19 -6.82 7.74
CA LEU A 115 2.41 -7.26 8.45
C LEU A 115 2.20 -7.46 9.95
N SER A 116 1.28 -6.72 10.57
CA SER A 116 0.94 -6.91 11.99
C SER A 116 0.32 -8.28 12.31
N LEU A 117 -0.10 -9.03 11.29
CA LEU A 117 -0.60 -10.41 11.41
C LEU A 117 0.50 -11.47 11.23
N GLN A 118 1.71 -11.06 10.83
CA GLN A 118 2.86 -11.95 10.67
C GLN A 118 3.63 -12.08 11.99
N ASP A 119 4.65 -12.93 12.01
CA ASP A 119 5.55 -13.02 13.15
C ASP A 119 6.34 -11.71 13.35
N GLN A 120 6.77 -11.44 14.59
CA GLN A 120 7.47 -10.21 14.95
C GLN A 120 8.80 -10.05 14.19
N HIS A 121 9.46 -11.14 13.80
CA HIS A 121 10.73 -11.06 13.09
C HIS A 121 10.54 -10.49 11.67
N THR A 122 9.51 -10.93 10.95
CA THR A 122 9.14 -10.38 9.64
C THR A 122 8.80 -8.90 9.73
N GLU A 123 8.02 -8.48 10.75
CA GLU A 123 7.70 -7.08 11.00
C GLU A 123 8.96 -6.24 11.28
N ASP A 124 9.85 -6.71 12.15
CA ASP A 124 11.09 -6.02 12.52
C ASP A 124 12.04 -5.84 11.32
N LEU A 125 12.13 -6.84 10.44
CA LEU A 125 12.93 -6.77 9.22
C LEU A 125 12.45 -5.65 8.28
N VAL A 126 11.14 -5.50 8.13
CA VAL A 126 10.55 -4.43 7.30
C VAL A 126 10.72 -3.08 7.97
N HIS A 127 10.45 -2.98 9.28
CA HIS A 127 10.63 -1.78 10.07
C HIS A 127 12.07 -1.24 9.96
N LEU A 128 13.08 -2.07 10.26
CA LEU A 128 14.48 -1.64 10.21
C LEU A 128 14.92 -1.23 8.80
N ALA A 129 14.38 -1.89 7.78
CA ALA A 129 14.66 -1.54 6.40
C ALA A 129 14.06 -0.17 6.02
N ILE A 130 12.82 0.09 6.43
CA ILE A 130 12.16 1.39 6.23
C ILE A 130 12.94 2.48 6.95
N GLU A 131 13.31 2.28 8.22
CA GLU A 131 14.07 3.28 8.98
C GLU A 131 15.39 3.64 8.31
N LYS A 132 16.13 2.62 7.86
CA LYS A 132 17.41 2.82 7.18
C LYS A 132 17.26 3.57 5.86
N ARG A 133 16.15 3.38 5.14
CA ARG A 133 15.92 3.95 3.81
C ARG A 133 15.26 5.32 3.85
N PHE A 134 14.36 5.52 4.80
CA PHE A 134 13.48 6.67 4.97
C PHE A 134 13.52 7.12 6.45
N PHE A 135 14.61 7.77 6.84
CA PHE A 135 14.87 8.21 8.22
C PHE A 135 13.62 8.73 8.94
N GLY A 136 13.26 8.12 10.08
CA GLY A 136 12.10 8.44 10.90
C GLY A 136 10.78 7.79 10.47
N ALA A 137 10.67 7.24 9.26
CA ALA A 137 9.46 6.53 8.81
C ALA A 137 9.34 5.13 9.42
N GLY A 138 10.43 4.56 9.94
CA GLY A 138 10.40 3.26 10.59
C GLY A 138 9.59 3.28 11.88
N ASP A 139 9.80 4.29 12.71
CA ASP A 139 9.04 4.48 13.95
C ASP A 139 7.54 4.67 13.68
N VAL A 140 7.21 5.41 12.61
CA VAL A 140 5.82 5.58 12.14
C VAL A 140 5.23 4.23 11.75
N PHE A 141 5.96 3.45 10.96
CA PHE A 141 5.53 2.11 10.53
C PHE A 141 5.31 1.17 11.73
N ALA A 142 6.25 1.13 12.68
CA ALA A 142 6.13 0.31 13.88
C ALA A 142 4.90 0.68 14.73
N GLU A 143 4.59 1.98 14.85
CA GLU A 143 3.37 2.43 15.53
C GLU A 143 2.10 2.02 14.79
N LEU A 144 2.09 2.08 13.45
CA LEU A 144 0.96 1.61 12.64
C LEU A 144 0.73 0.09 12.86
N CYS A 145 1.80 -0.71 12.86
CA CYS A 145 1.69 -2.15 13.14
C CYS A 145 1.08 -2.42 14.54
N ARG A 146 1.55 -1.71 15.58
CA ARG A 146 0.99 -1.80 16.94
C ARG A 146 -0.50 -1.45 16.98
N LYS A 147 -0.89 -0.36 16.31
CA LYS A 147 -2.30 0.08 16.24
C LYS A 147 -3.18 -0.95 15.55
N HIS A 148 -2.73 -1.58 14.48
CA HIS A 148 -3.50 -2.62 13.80
C HIS A 148 -3.63 -3.87 14.65
N ARG A 149 -2.57 -4.30 15.33
CA ARG A 149 -2.60 -5.46 16.23
C ARG A 149 -3.59 -5.29 17.38
N ALA A 150 -3.71 -4.09 17.95
CA ALA A 150 -4.63 -3.80 19.05
C ALA A 150 -6.11 -3.78 18.65
N ARG A 151 -6.42 -3.83 17.35
CA ARG A 151 -7.79 -3.78 16.80
C ARG A 151 -8.32 -5.15 16.37
N VAL A 152 -7.47 -6.19 16.38
CA VAL A 152 -7.79 -7.58 16.05
C VAL A 152 -8.04 -8.34 17.35
#